data_AF-A0A9D5TUJ6-F1
#
_entry.id   AF-A0A9D5TUJ6-F1
#
_cell.length_a   1.000
_cell.length_b   1.000
_cell.length_c   1.000
_cell.angle_alpha   90.00
_cell.angle_beta   90.00
_cell.angle_gamma   90.00
#
_symmetry.space_group_name_H-M   'P 1'
#
loop_
_entity.id
_entity.type
_entity.pdbx_description
1 polymer ?
#
loop_
_entity_poly.entity_id
_entity_poly.type
_entity_poly.pdbx_seq_one_letter_code
_entity_poly.pdbx_strand_id
1 'polypeptide(L)'
;MTKVNNPKLKNAINEIYRSNATIGDGGLADAIRYELQTGKLIGGKSHIQKGKERLKNLENIIKMQNLTSEEEKIAIEIMENIKNALEGK
;
A
#
# COMPACT_ATOMS: atom_id res chain seq x y z
N MET A 1 5.53 -17.13 3.36
CA MET A 1 4.48 -16.09 3.39
C MET A 1 3.64 -16.30 4.63
N THR A 2 3.70 -15.36 5.56
CA THR A 2 2.82 -15.34 6.73
C THR A 2 1.38 -15.24 6.26
N LYS A 3 0.52 -16.15 6.74
CA LYS A 3 -0.84 -16.26 6.25
C LYS A 3 -1.69 -15.14 6.88
N VAL A 4 -1.93 -14.07 6.13
CA VAL A 4 -2.93 -13.06 6.50
C VAL A 4 -4.32 -13.67 6.36
N ASN A 5 -5.02 -13.80 7.48
CA ASN A 5 -6.35 -14.41 7.56
C ASN A 5 -7.45 -13.35 7.63
N ASN A 6 -7.16 -12.16 8.17
CA ASN A 6 -8.12 -11.07 8.19
C ASN A 6 -8.51 -10.69 6.75
N PRO A 7 -9.79 -10.83 6.35
CA PRO A 7 -10.20 -10.67 4.96
C PRO A 7 -10.05 -9.23 4.48
N LYS A 8 -10.24 -8.23 5.35
CA LYS A 8 -10.06 -6.82 4.98
C LYS A 8 -8.59 -6.50 4.75
N LEU A 9 -7.70 -6.95 5.62
CA LEU A 9 -6.26 -6.76 5.46
C LEU A 9 -5.77 -7.47 4.19
N LYS A 10 -6.19 -8.72 3.97
CA LYS A 10 -5.84 -9.48 2.76
C LYS A 10 -6.28 -8.75 1.48
N ASN A 11 -7.50 -8.22 1.45
CA ASN A 11 -7.99 -7.46 0.31
C ASN A 11 -7.21 -6.17 0.10
N ALA A 12 -6.89 -5.43 1.16
CA ALA A 12 -6.06 -4.23 1.08
C ALA A 12 -4.68 -4.55 0.49
N ILE A 13 -4.02 -5.61 0.95
CA ILE A 13 -2.72 -6.08 0.45
C ILE A 13 -2.80 -6.41 -1.05
N ASN A 14 -3.82 -7.15 -1.48
CA ASN A 14 -4.01 -7.50 -2.90
C ASN A 14 -4.23 -6.26 -3.81
N GLU A 15 -4.77 -5.17 -3.27
CA GLU A 15 -4.98 -3.94 -4.04
C GLU A 15 -3.73 -3.05 -4.10
N ILE A 16 -2.85 -3.19 -3.09
CA ILE A 16 -1.55 -2.52 -2.96
C ILE A 16 -0.50 -3.20 -3.83
N TYR A 17 -0.45 -4.53 -3.82
CA TYR A 17 0.49 -5.34 -4.61
C TYR A 17 -0.24 -6.04 -5.75
N ARG A 18 0.06 -5.62 -6.99
CA ARG A 18 -0.53 -6.23 -8.18
C ARG A 18 0.49 -7.11 -8.88
N SER A 19 0.09 -8.32 -9.27
CA SER A 19 0.94 -9.31 -9.95
C SER A 19 1.57 -8.82 -11.26
N ASN A 20 1.01 -7.78 -11.88
CA ASN A 20 1.40 -7.30 -13.21
C ASN A 20 2.11 -5.94 -13.17
N ALA A 21 2.57 -5.51 -12.00
CA ALA A 21 3.24 -4.24 -11.87
C ALA A 21 4.67 -4.29 -12.45
N THR A 22 5.08 -3.19 -13.07
CA THR A 22 6.28 -3.12 -13.93
C THR A 22 7.41 -2.30 -13.32
N ILE A 23 7.28 -1.84 -12.07
CA ILE A 23 8.25 -0.99 -11.37
C ILE A 23 8.51 -1.54 -9.97
N GLY A 24 9.79 -1.71 -9.63
CA GLY A 24 10.26 -2.09 -8.29
C GLY A 24 9.70 -3.42 -7.80
N ASP A 25 9.15 -3.46 -6.58
CA ASP A 25 8.49 -4.64 -6.00
C ASP A 25 7.08 -4.89 -6.58
N GLY A 26 6.63 -4.00 -7.46
CA GLY A 26 5.31 -4.05 -8.06
C GLY A 26 4.18 -3.48 -7.19
N GLY A 27 4.54 -2.82 -6.09
CA GLY A 27 3.64 -2.23 -5.12
C GLY A 27 3.25 -0.78 -5.44
N LEU A 28 2.19 -0.33 -4.79
CA LEU A 28 1.69 1.04 -4.87
C LEU A 28 2.75 2.08 -4.46
N ALA A 29 3.62 1.76 -3.49
CA ALA A 29 4.66 2.67 -3.01
C ALA A 29 5.66 3.04 -4.12
N ASP A 30 6.09 2.09 -4.94
CA ASP A 30 7.03 2.34 -6.03
C ASP A 30 6.39 3.13 -7.16
N ALA A 31 5.11 2.88 -7.45
CA ALA A 31 4.37 3.69 -8.41
C ALA A 31 4.21 5.15 -7.93
N ILE A 32 4.05 5.39 -6.63
CA ILE A 32 4.03 6.74 -6.04
C ILE A 32 5.40 7.41 -6.21
N ARG A 33 6.50 6.74 -5.85
CA ARG A 33 7.85 7.29 -6.01
C ARG A 33 8.16 7.65 -7.46
N TYR A 34 7.80 6.77 -8.40
CA TYR A 34 7.95 7.03 -9.83
C TYR A 34 7.16 8.26 -10.28
N GLU A 35 5.90 8.38 -9.87
CA GLU A 35 5.05 9.52 -10.22
C GLU A 35 5.60 10.83 -9.65
N LEU A 36 6.07 10.83 -8.40
CA LEU A 36 6.71 12.00 -7.77
C LEU A 36 8.00 12.40 -8.50
N GLN A 37 8.83 11.43 -8.89
CA GLN A 37 10.12 11.69 -9.53
C GLN A 37 9.96 12.18 -10.98
N THR A 38 8.99 11.65 -11.71
CA THR A 38 8.88 11.85 -13.17
C THR A 38 7.73 12.76 -13.59
N GLY A 39 6.75 12.99 -12.71
CA GLY A 39 5.47 13.63 -13.04
C GLY A 39 4.58 12.79 -13.96
N LYS A 40 4.96 11.55 -14.30
CA LYS A 40 4.23 10.70 -15.25
C LYS A 40 3.23 9.79 -14.54
N LEU A 41 2.05 9.66 -15.13
CA LEU A 41 1.01 8.74 -14.67
C LEU A 41 1.13 7.38 -15.37
N ILE A 42 1.28 6.31 -14.59
CA ILE A 42 1.23 4.95 -15.13
C ILE A 42 -0.24 4.54 -15.28
N GLY A 43 -0.66 4.10 -16.47
CA GLY A 43 -2.06 3.71 -16.71
C GLY A 43 -3.07 4.87 -16.58
N GLY A 44 -2.62 6.12 -16.72
CA GLY A 44 -3.47 7.31 -16.80
C GLY A 44 -4.14 7.74 -15.49
N LYS A 45 -3.73 7.19 -14.34
CA LYS A 45 -4.27 7.56 -13.01
C LYS A 45 -3.14 7.90 -12.04
N SER A 46 -3.43 8.83 -11.12
CA SER A 46 -2.51 9.20 -10.06
C SER A 46 -2.41 8.12 -8.99
N HIS A 47 -1.19 7.65 -8.74
CA HIS A 47 -0.83 6.75 -7.66
C HIS A 47 -0.68 7.50 -6.34
N ILE A 48 -0.37 8.81 -6.37
CA ILE A 48 -0.32 9.65 -5.15
C ILE A 48 -1.70 9.72 -4.50
N GLN A 49 -2.75 10.04 -5.28
CA GLN A 49 -4.12 10.09 -4.76
C GLN A 49 -4.55 8.71 -4.23
N LYS A 50 -4.31 7.66 -5.02
CA LYS A 50 -4.59 6.28 -4.61
C LYS A 50 -3.81 5.90 -3.33
N GLY A 51 -2.58 6.36 -3.18
CA GLY A 51 -1.73 6.18 -2.00
C GLY A 51 -2.39 6.73 -0.74
N LYS A 52 -2.90 7.96 -0.80
CA LYS A 52 -3.60 8.60 0.33
C LYS A 52 -4.86 7.82 0.75
N GLU A 53 -5.62 7.34 -0.22
CA GLU A 53 -6.81 6.51 0.03
C GLU A 53 -6.44 5.17 0.69
N ARG A 54 -5.34 4.53 0.25
CA ARG A 54 -4.87 3.26 0.83
C ARG A 54 -4.24 3.43 2.20
N LEU A 55 -3.52 4.53 2.42
CA LEU A 55 -3.04 4.89 3.75
C LEU A 55 -4.23 4.98 4.72
N LYS A 56 -5.29 5.71 4.33
CA LYS A 56 -6.48 5.84 5.18
C LYS A 56 -7.19 4.51 5.42
N ASN A 57 -7.25 3.66 4.41
CA ASN A 57 -7.83 2.32 4.52
C ASN A 57 -7.06 1.46 5.53
N LEU A 58 -5.72 1.45 5.48
CA LEU A 58 -4.88 0.69 6.42
C LEU A 58 -5.01 1.20 7.86
N GLU A 59 -5.02 2.52 8.08
CA GLU A 59 -5.29 3.12 9.41
C GLU A 59 -6.60 2.59 10.00
N ASN A 60 -7.66 2.55 9.18
CA ASN A 60 -8.96 2.05 9.62
C ASN A 60 -8.95 0.55 9.87
N ILE A 61 -8.21 -0.24 9.07
CA ILE A 61 -8.08 -1.69 9.30
C ILE A 61 -7.39 -1.95 10.62
N ILE A 62 -6.24 -1.31 10.88
CA ILE A 62 -5.48 -1.44 12.13
C ILE A 62 -6.36 -1.06 13.32
N LYS A 63 -7.12 0.03 13.22
CA LYS A 63 -7.97 0.51 14.32
C LYS A 63 -9.21 -0.35 14.58
N MET A 64 -9.84 -0.88 13.53
CA MET A 64 -11.19 -1.44 13.62
C MET A 64 -11.27 -2.96 13.48
N GLN A 65 -10.19 -3.62 13.06
CA GLN A 65 -10.19 -5.07 12.86
C GLN A 65 -9.49 -5.78 14.02
N ASN A 66 -9.98 -6.97 14.36
CA ASN A 66 -9.27 -7.86 15.28
C ASN A 66 -8.13 -8.53 14.51
N LEU A 67 -6.96 -7.92 14.54
CA LEU A 67 -5.74 -8.44 13.93
C LEU A 67 -4.93 -9.21 14.96
N THR A 68 -4.23 -10.26 14.50
CA THR A 68 -3.13 -10.81 15.30
C THR A 68 -1.96 -9.83 15.33
N SER A 69 -1.06 -9.95 16.32
CA SER A 69 0.14 -9.10 16.38
C SER A 69 1.01 -9.19 15.13
N GLU A 70 1.04 -10.37 14.47
CA GLU A 70 1.73 -10.58 13.20
C GLU A 70 1.06 -9.79 12.06
N GLU A 71 -0.28 -9.85 11.95
CA GLU A 71 -1.04 -9.12 10.92
C GLU A 71 -0.99 -7.61 11.13
N GLU A 72 -1.04 -7.15 12.38
CA GLU A 72 -0.88 -5.74 12.72
C GLU A 72 0.51 -5.22 12.31
N LYS A 73 1.57 -5.98 12.61
CA LYS A 73 2.93 -5.66 12.17
C LYS A 73 3.02 -5.53 10.65
N ILE A 74 2.48 -6.49 9.91
CA ILE A 74 2.44 -6.44 8.43
C ILE A 74 1.68 -5.19 7.94
N ALA A 75 0.53 -4.88 8.55
CA ALA A 75 -0.26 -3.71 8.17
C ALA A 75 0.50 -2.40 8.41
N ILE A 76 1.20 -2.28 9.54
CA ILE A 76 2.03 -1.12 9.89
C ILE A 76 3.19 -0.96 8.92
N GLU A 77 3.94 -2.04 8.61
CA GLU A 77 5.06 -1.99 7.67
C GLU A 77 4.62 -1.50 6.28
N ILE A 78 3.48 -1.99 5.78
CA ILE A 78 2.91 -1.55 4.50
C ILE A 78 2.45 -0.08 4.57
N MET A 79 1.79 0.30 5.67
CA MET A 79 1.31 1.66 5.90
C MET A 79 2.48 2.66 5.91
N GLU A 80 3.57 2.34 6.61
CA GLU A 80 4.79 3.14 6.67
C GLU A 80 5.48 3.24 5.31
N ASN A 81 5.55 2.16 4.54
CA ASN A 81 6.13 2.21 3.19
C ASN A 81 5.33 3.14 2.26
N ILE A 82 3.99 3.08 2.30
CA ILE A 82 3.13 4.00 1.54
C ILE A 82 3.32 5.44 2.01
N LYS A 83 3.38 5.67 3.33
CA LYS A 83 3.59 7.00 3.89
C LYS A 83 4.94 7.59 3.45
N ASN A 84 6.01 6.82 3.56
CA ASN A 84 7.35 7.24 3.13
C ASN A 84 7.36 7.59 1.63
N ALA A 85 6.74 6.76 0.80
CA ALA A 85 6.62 7.05 -0.63
C ALA A 85 5.87 8.36 -0.89
N LEU A 86 4.77 8.63 -0.18
CA LEU A 86 4.02 9.90 -0.30
C LEU A 86 4.81 11.11 0.16
N GLU A 87 5.74 10.93 1.11
CA GLU A 87 6.66 11.95 1.60
C GLU A 87 7.91 12.11 0.70
N GLY A 88 8.05 11.29 -0.35
CA GLY A 88 9.20 11.30 -1.25
C GLY A 88 10.47 10.69 -0.64
N LYS A 89 10.31 9.80 0.33
CA LYS A 89 11.40 9.09 1.03
C LYS A 89 11.64 7.68 0.52
#